data_AF-A0A7H4MG92-F1
#
_entry.id   AF-A0A7H4MG92-F1
#
_cell.length_a   1.000
_cell.length_b   1.000
_cell.length_c   1.000
_cell.angle_alpha   90.00
_cell.angle_beta   90.00
_cell.angle_gamma   90.00
#
_symmetry.space_group_name_H-M   'P 1'
#
loop_
_entity.id
_entity.type
_entity.pdbx_description
1 polymer ?
#
loop_
_entity_poly.entity_id
_entity_poly.type
_entity_poly.pdbx_seq_one_letter_code
_entity_poly.pdbx_strand_id
1 'polypeptide(L)' 'MIAAWTGRDAGDTQMILHTHALLGEVLAFRLGRETILLRTGWTQFDAQKTEQIFEVITCHIDFILHGLSQRSLG' A
#
# COMPACT_ATOMS: atom_id res chain seq x y z
N MET A 1 10.92 -6.40 -4.16
CA MET A 1 10.10 -6.95 -3.06
C MET A 1 8.87 -7.70 -3.58
N ILE A 2 7.95 -7.07 -4.32
CA ILE A 2 6.75 -7.73 -4.87
C ILE A 2 7.10 -8.85 -5.87
N ALA A 3 7.96 -8.57 -6.85
CA ALA A 3 8.40 -9.55 -7.85
C ALA A 3 9.05 -10.80 -7.23
N ALA A 4 9.93 -10.61 -6.24
CA ALA A 4 10.57 -11.69 -5.50
C ALA A 4 9.57 -12.53 -4.68
N TRP A 5 8.52 -11.91 -4.13
CA TRP A 5 7.50 -12.60 -3.35
C TRP A 5 6.47 -13.34 -4.21
N THR A 6 6.31 -12.93 -5.46
CA THR A 6 5.33 -13.48 -6.42
C THR A 6 5.98 -14.38 -7.49
N GLY A 7 7.31 -14.54 -7.46
CA GLY A 7 8.06 -15.34 -8.44
C GLY A 7 8.12 -14.75 -9.85
N ARG A 8 7.78 -13.47 -10.03
CA ARG A 8 7.76 -12.79 -11.35
C ARG A 8 9.03 -11.98 -11.60
N ASP A 9 9.27 -11.65 -12.86
CA ASP A 9 10.35 -10.74 -13.25
C ASP A 9 10.12 -9.33 -12.68
N ALA A 10 11.12 -8.78 -12.01
CA ALA A 10 11.10 -7.42 -11.48
C ALA A 10 11.14 -6.34 -12.57
N GLY A 11 11.57 -6.71 -13.79
CA GLY A 11 11.54 -5.86 -14.98
C GLY A 11 10.19 -5.79 -15.67
N ASP A 12 9.22 -6.63 -15.28
CA ASP A 12 7.86 -6.58 -15.83
C ASP A 12 7.20 -5.25 -15.45
N THR A 13 6.76 -4.50 -16.47
CA THR A 13 5.99 -3.26 -16.33
C THR A 13 4.84 -3.42 -15.34
N GLN A 14 4.16 -4.58 -15.31
CA GLN A 14 3.07 -4.80 -14.36
C GLN A 14 3.57 -4.77 -12.91
N MET A 15 4.72 -5.35 -12.61
CA MET A 15 5.30 -5.36 -11.26
C MET A 15 5.85 -3.99 -10.85
N ILE A 16 6.37 -3.24 -11.81
CA ILE A 16 6.74 -1.83 -11.63
C ILE A 16 5.51 -1.00 -11.26
N LEU A 17 4.39 -1.17 -11.96
CA LEU A 17 3.13 -0.46 -11.69
C LEU A 17 2.56 -0.82 -10.31
N HIS A 18 2.54 -2.11 -9.94
CA HIS A 18 2.11 -2.52 -8.59
C HIS A 18 2.98 -1.89 -7.49
N THR A 19 4.29 -1.83 -7.70
CA THR A 19 5.20 -1.18 -6.75
C THR A 19 4.89 0.31 -6.60
N HIS A 20 4.63 1.02 -7.69
CA HIS A 20 4.28 2.44 -7.65
C HIS A 20 2.90 2.69 -7.02
N ALA A 21 1.93 1.80 -7.24
CA ALA A 21 0.61 1.89 -6.61
C ALA A 21 0.73 1.81 -5.08
N LEU A 22 1.50 0.83 -4.55
CA LEU A 22 1.73 0.70 -3.11
C LEU A 22 2.43 1.92 -2.50
N LEU A 23 3.42 2.48 -3.20
CA LEU A 23 4.05 3.73 -2.77
C LEU A 23 3.04 4.88 -2.73
N GLY A 24 2.13 4.93 -3.71
CA GLY A 24 1.04 5.89 -3.77
C GLY A 24 0.13 5.82 -2.54
N GLU A 25 -0.20 4.61 -2.06
CA GLU A 25 -1.01 4.43 -0.84
C GLU A 25 -0.35 5.05 0.40
N VAL A 26 0.95 4.85 0.57
CA VAL A 26 1.71 5.46 1.68
C VAL A 26 1.77 6.99 1.53
N LEU A 27 2.08 7.46 0.32
CA LEU A 27 2.23 8.89 0.04
C LEU A 27 0.90 9.65 0.14
N ALA A 28 -0.24 9.00 -0.12
CA ALA A 28 -1.57 9.60 -0.03
C ALA A 28 -1.85 10.19 1.36
N PHE A 29 -1.38 9.55 2.43
CA PHE A 29 -1.54 10.07 3.80
C PHE A 29 -0.71 11.33 4.07
N ARG A 30 0.40 11.53 3.34
CA ARG A 30 1.21 12.75 3.43
C ARG A 30 0.69 13.85 2.51
N LEU A 31 0.41 13.52 1.25
CA LEU A 31 -0.03 14.49 0.23
C LEU A 31 -1.46 14.97 0.50
N GLY A 32 -2.36 14.07 0.89
CA GLY A 32 -3.74 14.35 1.26
C GLY A 32 -3.95 14.62 2.75
N ARG A 33 -2.90 14.99 3.49
CA ARG A 33 -2.91 15.10 4.97
C ARG A 33 -4.10 15.89 5.48
N GLU A 34 -4.33 17.09 4.94
CA GLU A 34 -5.40 17.97 5.41
C GLU A 34 -6.77 17.34 5.19
N THR A 35 -7.00 16.74 4.02
CA THR A 35 -8.23 16.01 3.72
C THR A 35 -8.45 14.82 4.66
N ILE A 36 -7.41 14.03 4.94
CA ILE A 36 -7.51 12.88 5.86
C ILE A 36 -7.86 13.36 7.27
N LEU A 37 -7.17 14.37 7.79
CA LEU A 37 -7.44 14.93 9.12
C LEU A 37 -8.89 15.43 9.23
N LEU A 38 -9.35 16.18 8.24
CA LEU A 38 -10.74 16.67 8.18
C LEU A 38 -11.76 15.52 8.16
N ARG A 39 -11.54 14.50 7.34
CA ARG A 39 -12.50 13.39 7.14
C ARG A 39 -12.53 12.40 8.29
N THR A 40 -11.41 12.22 8.98
CA THR A 40 -11.30 11.35 10.16
C THR A 40 -11.69 12.07 11.46
N GLY A 41 -11.80 13.40 11.42
CA GLY A 41 -11.96 14.23 12.62
C GLY A 41 -10.70 14.31 13.48
N TRP A 42 -9.54 13.92 12.95
CA TRP A 42 -8.28 13.98 13.67
C TRP A 42 -7.70 15.38 13.63
N THR A 43 -7.22 15.86 14.78
CA THR A 43 -6.53 17.16 14.86
C THR A 43 -5.14 17.09 14.23
N GLN A 44 -4.44 15.96 14.40
CA GLN A 44 -3.10 15.70 13.86
C GLN A 44 -2.83 14.21 13.77
N PHE A 45 -1.77 13.83 13.07
CA PHE A 45 -1.20 12.50 13.20
C PHE A 45 -0.39 12.40 14.48
N ASP A 46 -0.57 11.30 15.21
CA ASP A 46 0.21 10.89 16.37
C ASP A 46 0.55 9.40 16.23
N ALA A 47 1.30 8.86 17.18
CA ALA A 47 1.77 7.47 17.12
C ALA A 47 0.63 6.46 16.91
N GLN A 48 -0.49 6.62 17.62
CA GLN A 48 -1.64 5.73 17.52
C GLN A 48 -2.28 5.80 16.12
N LYS A 49 -2.47 7.01 15.59
CA LYS A 49 -3.05 7.20 14.24
C LYS A 49 -2.11 6.69 13.15
N THR A 50 -0.80 6.85 13.33
CA THR A 50 0.21 6.29 12.43
C THR A 50 0.18 4.77 12.45
N GLU A 51 -0.03 4.15 13.61
CA GLU A 51 -0.20 2.69 13.72
C GLU A 51 -1.47 2.22 13.00
N GLN A 52 -2.60 2.93 13.14
CA GLN A 52 -3.83 2.63 12.39
C GLN A 52 -3.63 2.73 10.87
N ILE A 53 -2.91 3.75 10.39
CA ILE A 53 -2.57 3.87 8.97
C ILE A 53 -1.68 2.70 8.53
N PHE A 54 -0.72 2.31 9.36
CA PHE A 54 0.18 1.20 9.08
C PHE A 54 -0.58 -0.14 8.97
N GLU A 55 -1.54 -0.40 9.85
CA GLU A 55 -2.40 -1.59 9.79
C GLU A 55 -3.20 -1.65 8.48
N VAL A 56 -3.80 -0.53 8.07
CA VAL A 56 -4.57 -0.44 6.80
C VAL A 56 -3.66 -0.72 5.60
N ILE A 57 -2.49 -0.07 5.54
CA ILE A 57 -1.54 -0.26 4.43
C ILE A 57 -1.03 -1.70 4.39
N THR A 58 -0.70 -2.29 5.54
CA THR A 58 -0.24 -3.69 5.62
C THR A 58 -1.31 -4.64 5.09
N CYS A 59 -2.56 -4.44 5.50
CA CYS A 59 -3.70 -5.23 5.02
C CYS A 59 -3.86 -5.14 3.50
N HIS A 60 -3.76 -3.94 2.92
CA HIS A 60 -3.83 -3.75 1.46
C HIS A 60 -2.67 -4.45 0.73
N ILE A 61 -1.45 -4.34 1.27
CA ILE A 61 -0.27 -5.03 0.73
C ILE A 61 -0.49 -6.54 0.72
N ASP A 62 -0.98 -7.10 1.83
CA ASP A 62 -1.25 -8.54 1.93
C ASP A 62 -2.30 -9.00 0.90
N PHE A 63 -3.37 -8.23 0.71
CA PHE A 63 -4.37 -8.55 -0.33
C PHE A 63 -3.79 -8.51 -1.74
N ILE A 64 -2.96 -7.51 -2.05
CA ILE A 64 -2.31 -7.39 -3.36
C ILE A 64 -1.35 -8.56 -3.58
N LEU A 65 -0.50 -8.86 -2.58
CA LEU A 65 0.45 -9.96 -2.67
C LEU A 65 -0.24 -11.31 -2.84
N HIS A 66 -1.26 -11.61 -2.03
CA HIS A 66 -2.05 -12.84 -2.19
C HIS A 66 -2.76 -12.91 -3.54
N GLY A 67 -3.38 -11.81 -3.99
CA GLY A 67 -4.05 -11.76 -5.28
C GLY A 67 -3.11 -11.98 -6.47
N LEU A 68 -1.89 -11.42 -6.41
CA LEU A 68 -0.87 -11.61 -7.44
C LEU A 68 -0.30 -13.03 -7.45
N SER A 69 -0.08 -13.62 -6.27
CA SER A 69 0.41 -15.00 -6.15
C SER A 69 -0.62 -16.01 -6.69
N GLN A 70 -1.91 -15.83 -6.42
CA GLN A 70 -2.97 -16.69 -6.98
C GLN A 70 -3.05 -16.61 -8.51
N ARG A 71 -2.93 -15.41 -9.08
CA ARG A 71 -2.90 -15.20 -10.54
C ARG A 71 -1.61 -15.69 -11.21
N SER A 72 -0.58 -16.01 -10.43
CA SER A 72 0.66 -16.60 -10.95
C SER A 72 0.61 -18.13 -11.03
N LEU A 73 -0.36 -18.76 -10.35
CA LEU A 73 -0.56 -20.21 -10.31
C LEU A 73 -1.66 -20.71 -11.27
N GLY A 74 -2.39 -19.78 -11.91
CA GLY A 74 -3.45 -20.05 -12.88
C GLY A 74 -3.04 -19.76 -14.31
#